data_AF-A0A2E3MM56-F1
#
_entry.id   AF-A0A2E3MM56-F1
#
_cell.length_a   1.000
_cell.length_b   1.000
_cell.length_c   1.000
_cell.angle_alpha   90.00
_cell.angle_beta   90.00
_cell.angle_gamma   90.00
#
_symmetry.space_group_name_H-M   'P 1'
#
loop_
_entity.id
_entity.type
_entity.pdbx_description
1 polymer ?
#
loop_
_entity_poly.entity_id
_entity_poly.type
_entity_poly.pdbx_seq_one_letter_code
_entity_poly.pdbx_strand_id
1 'polypeptide(L)'
;MAIPSRWLGPWTLLLLFPQLVGNLAGEIQPDARSLTEAETPPEPAATMSAVEIRRAIRALDSNQFVQRRDAALRLTRAGETAIRALSQAAIDGSREVSTSAFAILRKHYAKRQPESLQTAAKQALQQIAQSEDPRAARQAKAILTPPPPAPPAGRAIQFQGGQFRVQVQNGGVQAIALGGAQAVKVQMINGHKKIDVRENDRRIKISESPRQGIEFELHDQHNGQPRVRKYTAKDAAELRKKHPEIHRLYVQYAKQPAGGAPRVIIGLPEKPGLAGLPRFPNRRVAGTLDQAIARLKASSERLQKLLEDSEDDTFRGQIQQELDNLKTTRLQLESARKQLRPR
;
A
#
# COMPACT_ATOMS: atom_id res chain seq x y z
N MET A 1 -47.92 19.31 -46.20
CA MET A 1 -47.86 20.78 -46.24
C MET A 1 -46.52 21.23 -45.67
N ALA A 2 -45.82 22.07 -46.44
CA ALA A 2 -44.74 23.01 -46.11
C ALA A 2 -43.48 22.55 -45.33
N ILE A 3 -42.35 22.91 -45.94
CA ILE A 3 -40.95 22.73 -45.56
C ILE A 3 -40.47 23.94 -44.68
N PRO A 4 -39.18 24.26 -44.46
CA PRO A 4 -38.52 24.31 -43.14
C PRO A 4 -37.97 25.72 -42.79
N SER A 5 -37.18 25.84 -41.73
CA SER A 5 -36.21 26.95 -41.50
C SER A 5 -35.13 26.42 -40.54
N ARG A 6 -33.85 26.18 -40.92
CA ARG A 6 -32.75 27.08 -41.33
C ARG A 6 -32.60 28.30 -40.41
N TRP A 7 -31.38 28.52 -39.90
CA TRP A 7 -30.62 29.78 -39.71
C TRP A 7 -29.32 29.42 -38.93
N LEU A 8 -28.13 29.52 -39.55
CA LEU A 8 -27.20 30.68 -39.53
C LEU A 8 -26.67 30.94 -38.10
N GLY A 9 -25.38 30.98 -37.78
CA GLY A 9 -24.13 31.18 -38.51
C GLY A 9 -23.03 31.56 -37.48
N PRO A 10 -21.77 31.75 -37.91
CA PRO A 10 -20.56 31.71 -37.08
C PRO A 10 -20.21 33.06 -36.42
N TRP A 11 -19.47 33.04 -35.32
CA TRP A 11 -18.83 34.23 -34.74
C TRP A 11 -17.31 34.10 -34.77
N THR A 12 -16.72 34.77 -35.75
CA THR A 12 -15.35 35.30 -35.78
C THR A 12 -15.30 36.61 -35.00
N LEU A 13 -14.37 36.77 -34.04
CA LEU A 13 -13.90 38.08 -33.57
C LEU A 13 -12.42 37.90 -33.12
N LEU A 14 -11.45 38.32 -33.94
CA LEU A 14 -10.85 39.65 -34.07
C LEU A 14 -9.89 40.01 -32.91
N LEU A 15 -8.61 39.98 -33.26
CA LEU A 15 -7.45 40.46 -32.50
C LEU A 15 -7.56 41.96 -32.20
N LEU A 16 -7.16 42.37 -30.99
CA LEU A 16 -6.71 43.75 -30.74
C LEU A 16 -5.51 43.76 -29.78
N PHE A 17 -4.36 44.12 -30.35
CA PHE A 17 -3.16 44.56 -29.63
C PHE A 17 -3.34 46.02 -29.19
N PRO A 18 -2.80 46.41 -28.03
CA PRO A 18 -2.21 47.73 -27.89
C PRO A 18 -0.70 47.63 -27.67
N GLN A 19 0.02 48.41 -28.47
CA GLN A 19 1.42 48.73 -28.28
C GLN A 19 1.60 49.63 -27.06
N LEU A 20 2.69 49.42 -26.31
CA LEU A 20 3.28 50.43 -25.45
C LEU A 20 4.76 50.57 -25.79
N VAL A 21 5.15 51.80 -26.12
CA VAL A 21 6.49 52.25 -26.50
C VAL A 21 7.13 52.96 -25.32
N GLY A 22 8.44 52.77 -25.13
CA GLY A 22 9.35 53.70 -24.42
C GLY A 22 10.21 53.04 -23.35
N ASN A 23 11.44 52.57 -23.67
CA ASN A 23 12.73 53.28 -23.65
C ASN A 23 13.41 53.35 -22.27
N LEU A 24 14.54 52.63 -22.09
CA LEU A 24 15.87 53.25 -21.82
C LEU A 24 16.98 52.18 -21.65
N ALA A 25 18.07 52.42 -22.38
CA ALA A 25 19.48 52.19 -22.01
C ALA A 25 19.98 50.77 -21.69
N GLY A 26 20.92 50.29 -22.50
CA GLY A 26 21.79 49.17 -22.14
C GLY A 26 22.38 48.47 -23.36
N GLU A 27 23.30 49.14 -24.07
CA GLU A 27 24.21 48.52 -25.02
C GLU A 27 24.94 47.34 -24.35
N ILE A 28 24.64 46.11 -24.78
CA ILE A 28 25.65 45.07 -24.99
C ILE A 28 25.19 44.31 -26.24
N GLN A 29 25.99 44.40 -27.28
CA GLN A 29 25.84 43.67 -28.53
C GLN A 29 26.70 42.41 -28.42
N PRO A 30 26.13 41.22 -28.11
CA PRO A 30 26.79 39.97 -28.39
C PRO A 30 26.45 39.52 -29.82
N ASP A 31 27.48 39.07 -30.51
CA ASP A 31 27.53 38.55 -31.87
C ASP A 31 26.23 37.92 -32.42
N ALA A 32 25.70 38.55 -33.47
CA ALA A 32 24.62 38.05 -34.31
C ALA A 32 25.08 36.94 -35.26
N ARG A 33 25.70 35.88 -34.74
CA ARG A 33 25.98 34.64 -35.49
C ARG A 33 25.90 33.43 -34.54
N SER A 34 24.69 33.06 -34.12
CA SER A 34 24.30 31.69 -33.68
C SER A 34 22.88 31.69 -33.12
N LEU A 35 21.88 32.12 -33.90
CA LEU A 35 20.46 31.89 -33.54
C LEU A 35 19.68 31.59 -34.82
N THR A 36 20.04 30.48 -35.45
CA THR A 36 19.14 29.73 -36.33
C THR A 36 19.23 28.26 -35.95
N GLU A 37 19.27 27.98 -34.65
CA GLU A 37 18.89 26.67 -34.14
C GLU A 37 17.37 26.70 -34.10
N ALA A 38 16.78 26.34 -35.24
CA ALA A 38 15.37 26.04 -35.32
C ALA A 38 15.04 25.11 -34.16
N GLU A 39 14.21 25.59 -33.24
CA GLU A 39 13.59 24.79 -32.19
C GLU A 39 12.97 23.57 -32.88
N THR A 40 13.70 22.48 -32.85
CA THR A 40 13.27 21.23 -33.44
C THR A 40 12.07 20.80 -32.58
N PRO A 41 10.90 20.51 -33.16
CA PRO A 41 9.76 20.04 -32.40
C PRO A 41 10.21 18.91 -31.46
N PRO A 42 9.75 18.89 -30.19
CA PRO A 42 10.20 17.90 -29.21
C PRO A 42 10.07 16.51 -29.83
N GLU A 43 11.20 15.81 -29.90
CA GLU A 43 11.31 14.48 -30.48
C GLU A 43 10.22 13.59 -29.86
N PRO A 44 9.37 12.92 -30.67
CA PRO A 44 8.29 12.10 -30.14
C PRO A 44 8.90 11.04 -29.22
N ALA A 45 8.47 11.04 -27.95
CA ALA A 45 8.97 10.13 -26.92
C ALA A 45 9.18 8.72 -27.48
N ALA A 46 10.44 8.29 -27.57
CA ALA A 46 10.84 7.09 -28.29
C ALA A 46 10.02 5.88 -27.83
N THR A 47 9.18 5.37 -28.73
CA THR A 47 8.37 4.18 -28.50
C THR A 47 9.30 2.97 -28.42
N MET A 48 9.09 2.09 -27.42
CA MET A 48 9.91 0.89 -27.29
C MET A 48 9.76 0.00 -28.52
N SER A 49 10.88 -0.45 -29.07
CA SER A 49 10.88 -1.32 -30.24
C SER A 49 10.31 -2.71 -29.91
N ALA A 50 9.80 -3.42 -30.93
CA ALA A 50 9.28 -4.77 -30.75
C ALA A 50 10.33 -5.77 -30.20
N VAL A 51 11.61 -5.55 -30.53
CA VAL A 51 12.73 -6.37 -30.02
C VAL A 51 12.91 -6.15 -28.52
N GLU A 52 12.85 -4.90 -28.07
CA GLU A 52 12.98 -4.56 -26.65
C GLU A 52 11.78 -5.05 -25.83
N ILE A 53 10.57 -4.96 -26.38
CA ILE A 53 9.36 -5.51 -25.76
C ILE A 53 9.52 -7.03 -25.54
N ARG A 54 9.96 -7.77 -26.56
CA ARG A 54 10.22 -9.22 -26.43
C ARG A 54 11.30 -9.52 -25.40
N ARG A 55 12.36 -8.70 -25.34
CA ARG A 55 13.43 -8.84 -24.32
C ARG A 55 12.89 -8.60 -22.92
N ALA A 56 12.06 -7.56 -22.74
CA ALA A 56 11.45 -7.26 -21.45
C ALA A 56 10.46 -8.37 -21.02
N ILE A 57 9.65 -8.92 -21.93
CA ILE A 57 8.76 -10.04 -21.62
C ILE A 57 9.55 -11.25 -21.10
N ARG A 58 10.65 -11.62 -21.75
CA ARG A 58 11.53 -12.70 -21.25
C ARG A 58 12.12 -12.38 -19.87
N ALA A 59 12.48 -11.13 -19.62
CA ALA A 59 13.02 -10.69 -18.34
C ALA A 59 11.99 -10.72 -17.19
N LEU A 60 10.68 -10.78 -17.47
CA LEU A 60 9.65 -11.03 -16.44
C LEU A 60 9.83 -12.40 -15.77
N ASP A 61 10.49 -13.35 -16.42
CA ASP A 61 10.80 -14.69 -15.89
C ASP A 61 12.20 -14.79 -15.25
N SER A 62 12.93 -13.66 -15.14
CA SER A 62 14.29 -13.69 -14.59
C SER A 62 14.30 -14.16 -13.14
N ASN A 63 15.32 -14.91 -12.72
CA ASN A 63 15.52 -15.28 -11.32
C ASN A 63 15.83 -14.07 -10.42
N GLN A 64 16.33 -12.97 -11.00
CA GLN A 64 16.69 -11.75 -10.28
C GLN A 64 15.47 -10.82 -10.13
N PHE A 65 15.09 -10.51 -8.89
CA PHE A 65 13.92 -9.68 -8.59
C PHE A 65 14.00 -8.29 -9.25
N VAL A 66 15.18 -7.65 -9.22
CA VAL A 66 15.40 -6.32 -9.81
C VAL A 66 15.10 -6.33 -11.30
N GLN A 67 15.57 -7.35 -12.03
CA GLN A 67 15.33 -7.47 -13.47
C GLN A 67 13.85 -7.66 -13.81
N ARG A 68 13.12 -8.49 -13.04
CA ARG A 68 11.67 -8.67 -13.23
C ARG A 68 10.91 -7.36 -13.04
N ARG A 69 11.24 -6.63 -11.96
CA ARG A 69 10.60 -5.35 -11.64
C ARG A 69 10.87 -4.31 -12.73
N ASP A 70 12.12 -4.18 -13.16
CA ASP A 70 12.52 -3.20 -14.18
C ASP A 70 11.88 -3.53 -15.54
N ALA A 71 11.81 -4.82 -15.90
CA ALA A 71 11.10 -5.27 -17.09
C ALA A 71 9.61 -4.92 -17.06
N ALA A 72 8.93 -5.16 -15.92
CA ALA A 72 7.53 -4.81 -15.75
C ALA A 72 7.29 -3.28 -15.85
N LEU A 73 8.20 -2.47 -15.30
CA LEU A 73 8.15 -1.01 -15.42
C LEU A 73 8.32 -0.56 -16.87
N ARG A 74 9.30 -1.12 -17.60
CA ARG A 74 9.51 -0.83 -19.02
C ARG A 74 8.29 -1.19 -19.87
N LEU A 75 7.73 -2.37 -19.68
CA LEU A 75 6.51 -2.80 -20.39
C LEU A 75 5.30 -1.93 -20.04
N THR A 76 5.18 -1.47 -18.79
CA THR A 76 4.14 -0.52 -18.41
C THR A 76 4.34 0.84 -19.10
N ARG A 77 5.58 1.33 -19.22
CA ARG A 77 5.86 2.62 -19.88
C ARG A 77 5.68 2.54 -21.40
N ALA A 78 5.93 1.39 -22.00
CA ALA A 78 5.70 1.15 -23.43
C ALA A 78 4.22 1.33 -23.83
N GLY A 79 3.28 1.16 -22.88
CA GLY A 79 1.87 1.44 -23.09
C GLY A 79 1.26 0.61 -24.22
N GLU A 80 0.62 1.28 -25.17
CA GLU A 80 -0.14 0.64 -26.26
C GLU A 80 0.71 -0.28 -27.12
N THR A 81 1.97 0.11 -27.37
CA THR A 81 2.90 -0.67 -28.20
C THR A 81 3.20 -2.06 -27.63
N ALA A 82 3.08 -2.24 -26.30
CA ALA A 82 3.31 -3.52 -25.63
C ALA A 82 2.06 -4.41 -25.53
N ILE A 83 0.85 -3.88 -25.77
CA ILE A 83 -0.41 -4.61 -25.49
C ILE A 83 -0.51 -5.93 -26.24
N ARG A 84 -0.19 -5.93 -27.55
CA ARG A 84 -0.25 -7.16 -28.36
C ARG A 84 0.69 -8.24 -27.82
N ALA A 85 1.91 -7.87 -27.46
CA ALA A 85 2.90 -8.80 -26.95
C ALA A 85 2.57 -9.28 -25.52
N LEU A 86 2.05 -8.40 -24.67
CA LEU A 86 1.54 -8.77 -23.34
C LEU A 86 0.34 -9.72 -23.43
N SER A 87 -0.55 -9.52 -24.41
CA SER A 87 -1.69 -10.41 -24.65
C SER A 87 -1.22 -11.83 -24.98
N GLN A 88 -0.27 -11.97 -25.90
CA GLN A 88 0.31 -13.27 -26.23
C GLN A 88 1.02 -13.90 -25.02
N ALA A 89 1.81 -13.11 -24.29
CA ALA A 89 2.54 -13.57 -23.11
C ALA A 89 1.61 -14.00 -21.95
N ALA A 90 0.40 -13.44 -21.89
CA ALA A 90 -0.61 -13.85 -20.92
C ALA A 90 -1.17 -15.26 -21.22
N ILE A 91 -1.21 -15.68 -22.48
CA ILE A 91 -1.71 -16.98 -22.94
C ILE A 91 -0.59 -18.03 -22.92
N ASP A 92 0.54 -17.75 -23.57
CA ASP A 92 1.59 -18.76 -23.84
C ASP A 92 2.78 -18.69 -22.88
N GLY A 93 2.85 -17.66 -22.04
CA GLY A 93 4.00 -17.42 -21.16
C GLY A 93 4.13 -18.43 -20.03
N SER A 94 5.29 -18.42 -19.36
CA SER A 94 5.44 -19.09 -18.06
C SER A 94 4.40 -18.57 -17.05
N ARG A 95 4.20 -19.29 -15.95
CA ARG A 95 3.26 -18.85 -14.91
C ARG A 95 3.56 -17.43 -14.40
N GLU A 96 4.84 -17.11 -14.22
CA GLU A 96 5.28 -15.79 -13.72
C GLU A 96 5.10 -14.71 -14.79
N VAL A 97 5.43 -15.01 -16.05
CA VAL A 97 5.23 -14.11 -17.20
C VAL A 97 3.74 -13.82 -17.40
N SER A 98 2.90 -14.85 -17.42
CA SER A 98 1.45 -14.71 -17.59
C SER A 98 0.83 -13.89 -16.46
N THR A 99 1.17 -14.20 -15.20
CA THR A 99 0.69 -13.45 -14.02
C THR A 99 1.09 -11.97 -14.10
N SER A 100 2.34 -11.70 -14.48
CA SER A 100 2.86 -10.34 -14.64
C SER A 100 2.20 -9.59 -15.80
N ALA A 101 1.98 -10.26 -16.94
CA ALA A 101 1.31 -9.70 -18.10
C ALA A 101 -0.13 -9.27 -17.77
N PHE A 102 -0.90 -10.13 -17.07
CA PHE A 102 -2.24 -9.76 -16.59
C PHE A 102 -2.22 -8.60 -15.60
N ALA A 103 -1.23 -8.53 -14.71
CA ALA A 103 -1.09 -7.40 -13.78
C ALA A 103 -0.88 -6.07 -14.52
N ILE A 104 -0.08 -6.07 -15.60
CA ILE A 104 0.17 -4.89 -16.44
C ILE A 104 -1.08 -4.54 -17.25
N LEU A 105 -1.72 -5.50 -17.92
CA LEU A 105 -2.97 -5.27 -18.68
C LEU A 105 -4.08 -4.70 -17.77
N ARG A 106 -4.23 -5.22 -16.55
CA ARG A 106 -5.16 -4.68 -15.55
C ARG A 106 -4.83 -3.23 -15.18
N LYS A 107 -3.54 -2.88 -15.07
CA LYS A 107 -3.11 -1.50 -14.79
C LYS A 107 -3.44 -0.56 -15.94
N HIS A 108 -3.30 -1.02 -17.19
CA HIS A 108 -3.69 -0.26 -18.39
C HIS A 108 -5.21 -0.13 -18.55
N TYR A 109 -5.99 -1.11 -18.07
CA TYR A 109 -7.45 -1.03 -18.07
C TYR A 109 -8.05 -0.12 -16.97
N ALA A 110 -7.25 0.35 -16.01
CA ALA A 110 -7.74 1.19 -14.91
C ALA A 110 -8.31 2.54 -15.38
N LYS A 111 -9.34 3.05 -14.70
CA LYS A 111 -10.09 4.28 -15.06
C LYS A 111 -9.26 5.57 -15.19
N ARG A 112 -8.02 5.60 -14.71
CA ARG A 112 -7.14 6.80 -14.73
C ARG A 112 -6.13 6.79 -15.88
N GLN A 113 -6.22 5.82 -16.78
CA GLN A 113 -5.34 5.70 -17.94
C GLN A 113 -5.89 6.50 -19.13
N PRO A 114 -5.04 6.85 -20.12
CA PRO A 114 -5.51 7.38 -21.39
C PRO A 114 -6.57 6.47 -22.02
N GLU A 115 -7.59 7.06 -22.63
CA GLU A 115 -8.73 6.33 -23.18
C GLU A 115 -8.33 5.32 -24.27
N SER A 116 -7.37 5.69 -25.12
CA SER A 116 -6.80 4.81 -26.15
C SER A 116 -6.14 3.57 -25.53
N LEU A 117 -5.31 3.76 -24.51
CA LEU A 117 -4.64 2.69 -23.77
C LEU A 117 -5.62 1.80 -23.03
N GLN A 118 -6.63 2.40 -22.38
CA GLN A 118 -7.68 1.65 -21.69
C GLN A 118 -8.49 0.79 -22.67
N THR A 119 -8.85 1.35 -23.82
CA THR A 119 -9.61 0.66 -24.87
C THR A 119 -8.81 -0.51 -25.44
N ALA A 120 -7.54 -0.28 -25.78
CA ALA A 120 -6.65 -1.33 -26.27
C ALA A 120 -6.46 -2.45 -25.23
N ALA A 121 -6.31 -2.12 -23.95
CA ALA A 121 -6.18 -3.11 -22.88
C ALA A 121 -7.48 -3.90 -22.67
N LYS A 122 -8.64 -3.24 -22.75
CA LYS A 122 -9.95 -3.90 -22.70
C LYS A 122 -10.13 -4.88 -23.85
N GLN A 123 -9.79 -4.48 -25.08
CA GLN A 123 -9.87 -5.34 -26.26
C GLN A 123 -8.96 -6.57 -26.13
N ALA A 124 -7.72 -6.38 -25.69
CA ALA A 124 -6.80 -7.49 -25.44
C ALA A 124 -7.36 -8.47 -24.40
N LEU A 125 -7.90 -7.97 -23.28
CA LEU A 125 -8.54 -8.81 -22.27
C LEU A 125 -9.77 -9.55 -22.82
N GLN A 126 -10.57 -8.92 -23.69
CA GLN A 126 -11.72 -9.57 -24.32
C GLN A 126 -11.28 -10.70 -25.27
N GLN A 127 -10.20 -10.51 -26.02
CA GLN A 127 -9.62 -11.57 -26.86
C GLN A 127 -9.11 -12.73 -26.02
N ILE A 128 -8.35 -12.46 -24.94
CA ILE A 128 -7.86 -13.52 -24.04
C ILE A 128 -9.03 -14.26 -23.39
N ALA A 129 -10.12 -13.57 -23.02
CA ALA A 129 -11.32 -14.17 -22.45
C ALA A 129 -12.02 -15.17 -23.39
N GLN A 130 -11.74 -15.10 -24.70
CA GLN A 130 -12.24 -15.99 -25.74
C GLN A 130 -11.20 -17.02 -26.20
N SER A 131 -9.98 -16.97 -25.67
CA SER A 131 -8.92 -17.92 -26.04
C SER A 131 -9.22 -19.35 -25.59
N GLU A 132 -8.58 -20.32 -26.24
CA GLU A 132 -8.73 -21.74 -25.93
C GLU A 132 -8.08 -22.13 -24.60
N ASP A 133 -7.14 -21.33 -24.05
CA ASP A 133 -6.57 -21.58 -22.72
C ASP A 133 -7.59 -21.25 -21.61
N PRO A 134 -8.13 -22.25 -20.91
CA PRO A 134 -9.15 -22.03 -19.88
C PRO A 134 -8.61 -21.25 -18.68
N ARG A 135 -7.30 -21.24 -18.42
CA ARG A 135 -6.69 -20.48 -17.31
C ARG A 135 -6.62 -19.00 -17.68
N ALA A 136 -6.01 -18.65 -18.81
CA ALA A 136 -5.94 -17.28 -19.28
C ALA A 136 -7.35 -16.68 -19.47
N ALA A 137 -8.27 -17.42 -20.10
CA ALA A 137 -9.63 -16.96 -20.32
C ALA A 137 -10.38 -16.62 -19.01
N ARG A 138 -10.24 -17.45 -17.97
CA ARG A 138 -10.84 -17.19 -16.65
C ARG A 138 -10.25 -15.95 -15.98
N GLN A 139 -8.92 -15.77 -16.02
CA GLN A 139 -8.27 -14.60 -15.44
C GLN A 139 -8.70 -13.30 -16.15
N ALA A 140 -8.75 -13.31 -17.48
CA ALA A 140 -9.20 -12.16 -18.26
C ALA A 140 -10.66 -11.79 -17.93
N LYS A 141 -11.56 -12.77 -17.83
CA LYS A 141 -12.96 -12.56 -17.41
C LYS A 141 -13.05 -11.95 -16.01
N ALA A 142 -12.23 -12.39 -15.07
CA ALA A 142 -12.17 -11.84 -13.72
C ALA A 142 -11.64 -10.40 -13.66
N ILE A 143 -10.85 -9.95 -14.65
CA ILE A 143 -10.40 -8.56 -14.75
C ILE A 143 -11.50 -7.68 -15.38
N LEU A 144 -12.13 -8.17 -16.45
CA LEU A 144 -13.21 -7.45 -17.15
C LEU A 144 -14.46 -7.31 -16.29
N THR A 145 -14.82 -8.38 -15.59
CA THR A 145 -16.00 -8.46 -14.73
C THR A 145 -15.54 -9.01 -13.38
N PRO A 146 -15.00 -8.16 -12.49
CA PRO A 146 -14.57 -8.61 -11.18
C PRO A 146 -15.75 -9.28 -10.46
N PRO A 147 -15.55 -10.47 -9.87
CA PRO A 147 -16.62 -11.12 -9.12
C PRO A 147 -17.09 -10.17 -8.02
N PRO A 148 -18.39 -10.19 -7.69
CA PRO A 148 -18.89 -9.42 -6.56
C PRO A 148 -18.02 -9.75 -5.34
N PRO A 149 -17.67 -8.75 -4.52
CA PRO A 149 -16.92 -9.01 -3.30
C PRO A 149 -17.67 -10.10 -2.54
N ALA A 150 -16.99 -11.21 -2.24
CA ALA A 150 -17.62 -12.31 -1.53
C ALA A 150 -18.30 -11.72 -0.29
N PRO A 151 -19.57 -12.09 0.00
CA PRO A 151 -20.18 -11.69 1.24
C PRO A 151 -19.20 -12.06 2.35
N PRO A 152 -19.00 -11.20 3.36
CA PRO A 152 -18.04 -11.47 4.41
C PRO A 152 -18.35 -12.87 4.94
N ALA A 153 -17.48 -13.83 4.63
CA ALA A 153 -17.74 -15.22 4.97
C ALA A 153 -18.05 -15.21 6.46
N GLY A 154 -19.26 -15.66 6.83
CA GLY A 154 -19.56 -15.99 8.20
C GLY A 154 -18.43 -16.91 8.64
N ARG A 155 -17.60 -16.45 9.59
CA ARG A 155 -16.38 -17.15 9.99
C ARG A 155 -16.82 -18.45 10.66
N ALA A 156 -17.00 -19.51 9.88
CA ALA A 156 -17.09 -20.85 10.41
C ALA A 156 -15.67 -21.26 10.82
N ILE A 157 -15.35 -21.03 12.09
CA ILE A 157 -14.16 -21.60 12.73
C ILE A 157 -14.44 -23.09 12.88
N GLN A 158 -13.83 -23.93 12.03
CA GLN A 158 -13.87 -25.38 12.23
C GLN A 158 -12.79 -25.76 13.25
N PHE A 159 -13.24 -26.22 14.41
CA PHE A 159 -12.39 -26.85 15.42
C PHE A 159 -12.28 -28.34 15.08
N GLN A 160 -11.09 -28.80 14.67
CA GLN A 160 -10.82 -30.23 14.54
C GLN A 160 -9.49 -30.56 15.22
N GLY A 161 -9.56 -31.32 16.33
CA GLY A 161 -8.40 -32.03 16.90
C GLY A 161 -7.32 -31.18 17.59
N GLY A 162 -7.64 -30.03 18.19
CA GLY A 162 -6.67 -29.29 19.01
C GLY A 162 -5.52 -28.63 18.24
N GLN A 163 -5.56 -28.63 16.92
CA GLN A 163 -4.65 -27.86 16.07
C GLN A 163 -5.44 -26.92 15.16
N PHE A 164 -5.11 -25.63 15.20
CA PHE A 164 -5.64 -24.65 14.26
C PHE A 164 -5.01 -24.88 12.88
N ARG A 165 -5.83 -25.09 11.85
CA ARG A 165 -5.41 -24.96 10.45
C ARG A 165 -6.21 -23.84 9.79
N VAL A 166 -5.52 -22.75 9.45
CA VAL A 166 -6.08 -21.70 8.59
C VAL A 166 -5.72 -22.05 7.16
N GLN A 167 -6.73 -22.39 6.35
CA GLN A 167 -6.54 -22.60 4.92
C GLN A 167 -6.59 -21.25 4.20
N VAL A 168 -5.51 -20.93 3.51
CA VAL A 168 -5.38 -19.72 2.68
C VAL A 168 -6.07 -19.98 1.35
N GLN A 169 -7.12 -19.21 1.03
CA GLN A 169 -7.60 -19.11 -0.35
C GLN A 169 -7.50 -17.65 -0.83
N ASN A 170 -6.59 -17.45 -1.78
CA ASN A 170 -6.41 -16.32 -2.69
C ASN A 170 -6.31 -14.90 -2.08
N GLY A 171 -5.07 -14.47 -1.81
CA GLY A 171 -4.63 -13.13 -2.25
C GLY A 171 -4.56 -11.99 -1.23
N GLY A 172 -4.62 -12.26 0.08
CA GLY A 172 -4.41 -11.23 1.10
C GLY A 172 -3.62 -11.74 2.28
N VAL A 173 -2.57 -11.02 2.67
CA VAL A 173 -1.82 -11.24 3.90
C VAL A 173 -2.79 -11.08 5.08
N GLN A 174 -3.00 -12.16 5.85
CA GLN A 174 -3.69 -12.07 7.12
C GLN A 174 -2.74 -12.34 8.27
N ALA A 175 -2.90 -11.51 9.29
CA ALA A 175 -2.13 -11.40 10.50
C ALA A 175 -1.67 -12.75 11.07
N ILE A 176 -0.38 -12.79 11.42
CA ILE A 176 0.18 -13.84 12.28
C ILE A 176 -0.44 -13.65 13.67
N ALA A 177 -1.43 -14.47 14.02
CA ALA A 177 -1.97 -14.56 15.37
C ALA A 177 -1.09 -15.50 16.19
N LEU A 178 -0.11 -14.93 16.88
CA LEU A 178 0.73 -15.63 17.87
C LEU A 178 0.06 -15.46 19.25
N GLY A 179 -0.65 -16.52 19.69
CA GLY A 179 -1.02 -16.76 21.09
C GLY A 179 -1.82 -15.66 21.78
N GLY A 180 -3.16 -15.76 21.74
CA GLY A 180 -4.09 -14.85 22.41
C GLY A 180 -4.85 -13.98 21.40
N ALA A 181 -6.17 -14.07 21.41
CA ALA A 181 -7.09 -13.66 20.34
C ALA A 181 -7.22 -12.14 20.11
N GLN A 182 -6.12 -11.46 19.76
CA GLN A 182 -6.12 -10.05 19.35
C GLN A 182 -5.81 -9.94 17.86
N ALA A 183 -6.83 -9.62 17.05
CA ALA A 183 -6.65 -9.28 15.65
C ALA A 183 -6.66 -7.75 15.52
N VAL A 184 -5.50 -7.17 15.18
CA VAL A 184 -5.35 -5.72 14.93
C VAL A 184 -5.20 -5.49 13.44
N LYS A 185 -6.08 -4.68 12.84
CA LYS A 185 -5.99 -4.24 11.45
C LYS A 185 -5.79 -2.72 11.43
N VAL A 186 -4.66 -2.28 10.89
CA VAL A 186 -4.35 -0.86 10.70
C VAL A 186 -4.46 -0.53 9.21
N GLN A 187 -5.16 0.55 8.87
CA GLN A 187 -5.26 1.09 7.52
C GLN A 187 -4.92 2.57 7.55
N MET A 188 -4.14 3.03 6.58
CA MET A 188 -3.83 4.44 6.39
C MET A 188 -4.28 4.84 4.98
N ILE A 189 -5.24 5.75 4.89
CA ILE A 189 -5.85 6.19 3.63
C ILE A 189 -5.89 7.71 3.63
N ASN A 190 -5.09 8.35 2.77
CA ASN A 190 -5.05 9.82 2.63
C ASN A 190 -4.82 10.57 3.96
N GLY A 191 -3.93 10.07 4.82
CA GLY A 191 -3.68 10.66 6.15
C GLY A 191 -4.73 10.36 7.22
N HIS A 192 -5.79 9.61 6.88
CA HIS A 192 -6.73 9.07 7.86
C HIS A 192 -6.26 7.71 8.35
N LYS A 193 -6.03 7.58 9.65
CA LYS A 193 -5.65 6.33 10.29
C LYS A 193 -6.88 5.62 10.81
N LYS A 194 -7.14 4.41 10.32
CA LYS A 194 -8.23 3.53 10.80
C LYS A 194 -7.64 2.29 11.44
N ILE A 195 -8.07 1.99 12.67
CA ILE A 195 -7.63 0.82 13.44
C ILE A 195 -8.88 0.04 13.83
N ASP A 196 -8.93 -1.25 13.46
CA ASP A 196 -9.98 -2.18 13.87
C ASP A 196 -9.31 -3.27 14.71
N VAL A 197 -9.62 -3.28 16.00
CA VAL A 197 -9.13 -4.26 16.97
C VAL A 197 -10.29 -5.17 17.35
N ARG A 198 -10.08 -6.47 17.23
CA ARG A 198 -10.94 -7.49 17.83
C ARG A 198 -10.18 -8.19 18.95
N GLU A 199 -10.74 -8.14 20.15
CA GLU A 199 -10.19 -8.74 21.35
C GLU A 199 -11.32 -9.42 22.12
N ASN A 200 -11.31 -10.76 22.16
CA ASN A 200 -12.39 -11.56 22.78
C ASN A 200 -13.78 -11.11 22.25
N ASP A 201 -14.71 -10.75 23.13
CA ASP A 201 -16.07 -10.27 22.80
C ASP A 201 -16.15 -8.74 22.56
N ARG A 202 -15.00 -8.07 22.45
CA ARG A 202 -14.93 -6.62 22.25
C ARG A 202 -14.41 -6.29 20.86
N ARG A 203 -15.03 -5.29 20.24
CA ARG A 203 -14.54 -4.69 19.00
C ARG A 203 -14.31 -3.20 19.21
N ILE A 204 -13.12 -2.75 18.89
CA ILE A 204 -12.71 -1.35 19.01
C ILE A 204 -12.41 -0.84 17.61
N LYS A 205 -13.08 0.24 17.21
CA LYS A 205 -12.71 1.00 16.01
C LYS A 205 -12.18 2.35 16.41
N ILE A 206 -11.02 2.70 15.87
CA ILE A 206 -10.39 4.01 16.06
C ILE A 206 -10.24 4.63 14.68
N SER A 207 -10.76 5.83 14.50
CA SER A 207 -10.57 6.64 13.30
C SER A 207 -9.94 7.95 13.72
N GLU A 208 -8.75 8.23 13.21
CA GLU A 208 -7.99 9.44 13.50
C GLU A 208 -7.79 10.22 12.21
N SER A 209 -8.20 11.49 12.23
CA SER A 209 -8.18 12.37 11.08
C SER A 209 -7.66 13.75 11.49
N PRO A 210 -6.75 14.36 10.73
CA PRO A 210 -6.20 15.67 11.08
C PRO A 210 -7.26 16.78 11.11
N ARG A 211 -8.37 16.63 10.37
CA ARG A 211 -9.48 17.60 10.33
C ARG A 211 -10.62 17.32 11.31
N GLN A 212 -10.88 16.04 11.62
CA GLN A 212 -12.06 15.61 12.40
C GLN A 212 -11.70 15.14 13.81
N GLY A 213 -10.41 15.03 14.14
CA GLY A 213 -9.93 14.54 15.43
C GLY A 213 -9.96 13.01 15.53
N ILE A 214 -10.22 12.53 16.73
CA ILE A 214 -10.25 11.12 17.10
C ILE A 214 -11.70 10.69 17.34
N GLU A 215 -12.15 9.68 16.60
CA GLU A 215 -13.40 8.96 16.82
C GLU A 215 -13.09 7.54 17.29
N PHE A 216 -13.71 7.14 18.40
CA PHE A 216 -13.52 5.84 19.04
C PHE A 216 -14.88 5.16 19.22
N GLU A 217 -15.06 3.98 18.62
CA GLU A 217 -16.24 3.14 18.82
C GLU A 217 -15.85 1.88 19.61
N LEU A 218 -16.42 1.72 20.80
CA LEU A 218 -16.32 0.50 21.60
C LEU A 218 -17.63 -0.29 21.45
N HIS A 219 -17.54 -1.47 20.85
CA HIS A 219 -18.60 -2.47 20.91
C HIS A 219 -18.25 -3.43 22.05
N ASP A 220 -19.02 -3.37 23.13
CA ASP A 220 -18.93 -4.27 24.28
C ASP A 220 -20.24 -5.07 24.47
N GLN A 221 -20.19 -6.15 25.24
CA GLN A 221 -21.38 -6.82 25.73
C GLN A 221 -21.52 -6.50 27.22
N HIS A 222 -22.70 -6.04 27.64
CA HIS A 222 -23.04 -5.84 29.04
C HIS A 222 -24.28 -6.67 29.35
N ASN A 223 -24.14 -7.66 30.22
CA ASN A 223 -25.19 -8.65 30.54
C ASN A 223 -25.70 -9.41 29.29
N GLY A 224 -24.80 -9.78 28.39
CA GLY A 224 -25.15 -10.49 27.14
C GLY A 224 -25.80 -9.63 26.06
N GLN A 225 -26.13 -8.36 26.34
CA GLN A 225 -26.66 -7.43 25.36
C GLN A 225 -25.54 -6.61 24.71
N PRO A 226 -25.52 -6.50 23.36
CA PRO A 226 -24.53 -5.68 22.67
C PRO A 226 -24.78 -4.20 22.97
N ARG A 227 -23.72 -3.49 23.39
CA ARG A 227 -23.70 -2.04 23.56
C ARG A 227 -22.63 -1.44 22.66
N VAL A 228 -22.94 -0.27 22.13
CA VAL A 228 -22.01 0.52 21.30
C VAL A 228 -21.85 1.87 21.96
N ARG A 229 -20.62 2.20 22.34
CA ARG A 229 -20.28 3.51 22.90
C ARG A 229 -19.38 4.23 21.92
N LYS A 230 -19.77 5.44 21.54
CA LYS A 230 -18.98 6.31 20.66
C LYS A 230 -18.41 7.45 21.47
N TYR A 231 -17.14 7.75 21.23
CA TYR A 231 -16.43 8.84 21.87
C TYR A 231 -15.72 9.66 20.80
N THR A 232 -15.83 10.98 20.90
CA THR A 232 -15.20 11.92 19.97
C THR A 232 -14.38 12.94 20.76
N ALA A 233 -13.20 13.26 20.25
CA ALA A 233 -12.31 14.27 20.80
C ALA A 233 -11.50 14.92 19.67
N LYS A 234 -11.15 16.19 19.79
CA LYS A 234 -10.30 16.87 18.81
C LYS A 234 -8.87 16.32 18.83
N ASP A 235 -8.38 15.99 20.02
CA ASP A 235 -7.05 15.45 20.23
C ASP A 235 -7.00 14.47 21.41
N ALA A 236 -5.84 13.82 21.60
CA ALA A 236 -5.64 12.85 22.66
C ALA A 236 -5.70 13.48 24.07
N ALA A 237 -5.37 14.77 24.20
CA ALA A 237 -5.41 15.47 25.49
C ALA A 237 -6.86 15.72 25.93
N GLU A 238 -7.74 16.08 25.00
CA GLU A 238 -9.17 16.21 25.22
C GLU A 238 -9.81 14.84 25.51
N LEU A 239 -9.42 13.79 24.78
CA LEU A 239 -9.89 12.42 25.05
C LEU A 239 -9.51 11.98 26.47
N ARG A 240 -8.30 12.31 26.93
CA ARG A 240 -7.85 12.02 28.31
C ARG A 240 -8.66 12.75 29.37
N LYS A 241 -9.03 14.01 29.11
CA LYS A 241 -9.83 14.83 30.05
C LYS A 241 -11.27 14.32 30.15
N LYS A 242 -11.89 13.98 29.02
CA LYS A 242 -13.29 13.54 28.96
C LYS A 242 -13.49 12.07 29.31
N HIS A 243 -12.59 11.21 28.83
CA HIS A 243 -12.71 9.74 28.90
C HIS A 243 -11.33 9.10 29.17
N PRO A 244 -10.80 9.20 30.41
CA PRO A 244 -9.46 8.71 30.74
C PRO A 244 -9.28 7.20 30.47
N GLU A 245 -10.34 6.39 30.62
CA GLU A 245 -10.36 4.96 30.30
C GLU A 245 -10.22 4.69 28.79
N ILE A 246 -10.88 5.47 27.94
CA ILE A 246 -10.80 5.34 26.48
C ILE A 246 -9.45 5.83 25.98
N HIS A 247 -8.90 6.89 26.58
CA HIS A 247 -7.57 7.37 26.25
C HIS A 247 -6.49 6.28 26.47
N ARG A 248 -6.60 5.44 27.50
CA ARG A 248 -5.66 4.32 27.71
C ARG A 248 -5.70 3.33 26.54
N LEU A 249 -6.91 2.95 26.09
CA LEU A 249 -7.09 2.06 24.94
C LEU A 249 -6.60 2.72 23.65
N TYR A 250 -6.89 4.00 23.45
CA TYR A 250 -6.37 4.77 22.32
C TYR A 250 -4.84 4.76 22.32
N VAL A 251 -4.17 5.03 23.44
CA VAL A 251 -2.69 4.97 23.51
C VAL A 251 -2.16 3.57 23.20
N GLN A 252 -2.80 2.53 23.72
CA GLN A 252 -2.40 1.14 23.51
C GLN A 252 -2.43 0.72 22.03
N TYR A 253 -3.42 1.21 21.27
CA TYR A 253 -3.66 0.77 19.89
C TYR A 253 -3.21 1.81 18.84
N ALA A 254 -3.42 3.11 19.09
CA ALA A 254 -3.12 4.18 18.14
C ALA A 254 -1.66 4.64 18.15
N LYS A 255 -0.93 4.53 19.27
CA LYS A 255 0.52 4.86 19.30
C LYS A 255 1.42 3.75 18.80
N GLN A 256 0.86 2.63 18.33
CA GLN A 256 1.66 1.62 17.64
C GLN A 256 2.07 2.18 16.27
N PRO A 257 3.38 2.15 15.94
CA PRO A 257 3.85 2.57 14.63
C PRO A 257 3.16 1.70 13.56
N ALA A 258 2.67 2.35 12.51
CA ALA A 258 2.00 1.70 11.39
C ALA A 258 3.06 0.93 10.58
N GLY A 259 3.46 -0.23 11.08
CA GLY A 259 4.64 -0.94 10.58
C GLY A 259 4.97 -2.17 11.43
N GLY A 260 4.00 -3.07 11.60
CA GLY A 260 4.22 -4.51 11.80
C GLY A 260 5.31 -5.02 12.75
N ALA A 261 5.72 -4.29 13.79
CA ALA A 261 6.63 -4.86 14.78
C ALA A 261 5.86 -5.93 15.58
N PRO A 262 6.27 -7.22 15.53
CA PRO A 262 5.60 -8.28 16.26
C PRO A 262 5.68 -8.01 17.77
N ARG A 263 4.55 -8.14 18.46
CA ARG A 263 4.56 -8.23 19.92
C ARG A 263 5.15 -9.57 20.34
N VAL A 264 6.20 -9.53 21.15
CA VAL A 264 6.48 -10.58 22.14
C VAL A 264 5.56 -10.27 23.32
N ILE A 265 4.45 -11.00 23.45
CA ILE A 265 3.59 -10.93 24.63
C ILE A 265 4.35 -11.62 25.76
N ILE A 266 4.96 -10.84 26.65
CA ILE A 266 5.48 -11.33 27.93
C ILE A 266 4.29 -11.31 28.88
N GLY A 267 3.71 -12.47 29.15
CA GLY A 267 2.66 -12.61 30.16
C GLY A 267 3.24 -12.23 31.52
N LEU A 268 2.80 -11.08 32.06
CA LEU A 268 2.95 -10.82 33.49
C LEU A 268 1.95 -11.72 34.22
N PRO A 269 2.39 -12.54 35.19
CA PRO A 269 1.45 -13.27 36.04
C PRO A 269 0.75 -12.27 36.98
N GLU A 270 -0.55 -12.11 36.81
CA GLU A 270 -1.39 -11.62 37.89
C GLU A 270 -1.42 -12.65 39.02
N LYS A 271 -1.19 -12.12 40.23
CA LYS A 271 -1.36 -12.59 41.61
C LYS A 271 -1.99 -13.97 41.94
N PRO A 272 -1.68 -14.47 43.14
CA PRO A 272 -1.47 -15.88 43.44
C PRO A 272 -2.73 -16.60 43.88
N GLY A 273 -2.91 -17.81 43.39
CA GLY A 273 -3.90 -18.73 43.92
C GLY A 273 -4.27 -19.81 42.93
N LEU A 274 -3.31 -20.64 42.53
CA LEU A 274 -3.59 -21.98 41.99
C LEU A 274 -2.28 -22.78 41.99
N ALA A 275 -2.23 -23.73 42.93
CA ALA A 275 -1.16 -24.70 43.05
C ALA A 275 -1.21 -25.70 41.88
N GLY A 276 -0.04 -26.07 41.35
CA GLY A 276 0.12 -27.37 40.69
C GLY A 276 0.45 -27.39 39.19
N LEU A 277 1.19 -26.42 38.63
CA LEU A 277 1.78 -26.60 37.29
C LEU A 277 3.31 -26.46 37.28
N PRO A 278 4.02 -27.25 36.46
CA PRO A 278 5.49 -27.28 36.42
C PRO A 278 6.07 -25.92 36.03
N ARG A 279 6.97 -25.40 36.87
CA ARG A 279 7.71 -24.16 36.62
C ARG A 279 8.71 -24.37 35.47
N PHE A 280 8.45 -23.78 34.31
CA PHE A 280 9.46 -23.67 33.26
C PHE A 280 10.51 -22.60 33.66
N PRO A 281 11.82 -22.86 33.49
CA PRO A 281 12.86 -21.93 33.88
C PRO A 281 12.87 -20.68 32.99
N ASN A 282 12.74 -19.49 33.60
CA ASN A 282 12.75 -18.15 32.98
C ASN A 282 14.02 -17.79 32.15
N ARG A 283 15.04 -18.66 32.09
CA ARG A 283 16.31 -18.37 31.40
C ARG A 283 16.21 -18.31 29.87
N ARG A 284 15.22 -18.94 29.23
CA ARG A 284 15.11 -18.94 27.76
C ARG A 284 14.56 -17.63 27.16
N VAL A 285 13.87 -16.80 27.96
CA VAL A 285 13.24 -15.56 27.49
C VAL A 285 14.26 -14.41 27.36
N ALA A 286 15.27 -14.37 28.23
CA ALA A 286 16.32 -13.35 28.16
C ALA A 286 17.20 -13.51 26.90
N GLY A 287 17.54 -14.75 26.53
CA GLY A 287 18.36 -15.03 25.34
C GLY A 287 17.66 -14.68 24.02
N THR A 288 16.34 -14.87 23.92
CA THR A 288 15.57 -14.49 22.73
C THR A 288 15.39 -12.97 22.61
N LEU A 289 15.23 -12.27 23.73
CA LEU A 289 15.21 -10.80 23.77
C LEU A 289 16.55 -10.20 23.31
N ASP A 290 17.67 -10.76 23.75
CA ASP A 290 18.99 -10.29 23.35
C ASP A 290 19.22 -10.46 21.85
N GLN A 291 18.81 -11.59 21.28
CA GLN A 291 18.87 -11.82 19.83
C GLN A 291 17.96 -10.87 19.04
N ALA A 292 16.75 -10.58 19.56
CA ALA A 292 15.84 -9.63 18.93
C ALA A 292 16.41 -8.20 18.93
N ILE A 293 16.97 -7.75 20.07
CA ILE A 293 17.63 -6.45 20.20
C ILE A 293 18.82 -6.35 19.23
N ALA A 294 19.66 -7.40 19.15
CA ALA A 294 20.80 -7.42 18.23
C ALA A 294 20.38 -7.33 16.75
N ARG A 295 19.32 -8.06 16.35
CA ARG A 295 18.76 -7.97 14.99
C ARG A 295 18.22 -6.58 14.67
N LEU A 296 17.51 -5.94 15.60
CA LEU A 296 17.01 -4.58 15.41
C LEU A 296 18.15 -3.57 15.26
N LYS A 297 19.23 -3.70 16.04
CA LYS A 297 20.44 -2.86 15.89
C LYS A 297 21.06 -3.02 14.50
N ALA A 298 21.31 -4.25 14.07
CA ALA A 298 21.87 -4.52 12.75
C ALA A 298 20.98 -4.01 11.61
N SER A 299 19.65 -4.15 11.72
CA SER A 299 18.73 -3.59 10.74
C SER A 299 18.75 -2.05 10.71
N SER A 300 18.82 -1.40 11.88
CA SER A 300 18.93 0.07 11.95
C SER A 300 20.24 0.57 11.34
N GLU A 301 21.36 -0.11 11.58
CA GLU A 301 22.65 0.28 11.00
C GLU A 301 22.64 0.17 9.47
N ARG A 302 22.04 -0.89 8.91
CA ARG A 302 21.89 -1.04 7.45
C ARG A 302 21.04 0.07 6.83
N LEU A 303 19.92 0.41 7.46
CA LEU A 303 19.06 1.49 6.99
C LEU A 303 19.74 2.85 7.11
N GLN A 304 20.52 3.07 8.17
CA GLN A 304 21.27 4.29 8.35
C GLN A 304 22.36 4.46 7.28
N LYS A 305 23.05 3.37 6.91
CA LYS A 305 23.98 3.40 5.79
C LYS A 305 23.28 3.72 4.47
N LEU A 306 22.11 3.12 4.20
CA LEU A 306 21.31 3.43 3.02
C LEU A 306 20.81 4.89 2.99
N LEU A 307 20.59 5.51 4.16
CA LEU A 307 20.22 6.91 4.29
C LEU A 307 21.38 7.85 3.93
N GLU A 308 22.59 7.48 4.33
CA GLU A 308 23.84 8.22 4.05
C GLU A 308 24.22 8.13 2.57
N ASP A 309 24.06 6.95 1.97
CA ASP A 309 24.39 6.67 0.57
C ASP A 309 23.34 7.21 -0.43
N SER A 310 22.18 7.69 0.04
CA SER A 310 21.08 8.11 -0.84
C SER A 310 21.00 9.62 -1.01
N GLU A 311 20.87 10.06 -2.27
CA GLU A 311 20.65 11.46 -2.66
C GLU A 311 19.15 11.82 -2.80
N ASP A 312 18.23 10.85 -2.74
CA ASP A 312 16.78 11.08 -2.93
C ASP A 312 16.10 11.46 -1.61
N ASP A 313 15.72 12.72 -1.47
CA ASP A 313 15.08 13.26 -0.25
C ASP A 313 13.78 12.53 0.14
N THR A 314 13.01 12.05 -0.84
CA THR A 314 11.75 11.33 -0.55
C THR A 314 12.03 9.95 0.02
N PHE A 315 13.03 9.25 -0.53
CA PHE A 315 13.49 7.97 -0.02
C PHE A 315 14.14 8.12 1.36
N ARG A 316 14.93 9.18 1.56
CA ARG A 316 15.53 9.50 2.86
C ARG A 316 14.47 9.73 3.93
N GLY A 317 13.39 10.44 3.60
CA GLY A 317 12.25 10.63 4.52
C GLY A 317 11.60 9.30 4.94
N GLN A 318 11.43 8.36 4.02
CA GLN A 318 10.88 7.03 4.33
C GLN A 318 11.82 6.19 5.19
N ILE A 319 13.11 6.18 4.87
CA ILE A 319 14.12 5.46 5.68
C ILE A 319 14.22 6.05 7.08
N GLN A 320 14.20 7.38 7.20
CA GLN A 320 14.26 8.05 8.49
C GLN A 320 13.07 7.65 9.38
N GLN A 321 11.87 7.59 8.82
CA GLN A 321 10.68 7.14 9.54
C GLN A 321 10.81 5.70 10.04
N GLU A 322 11.37 4.80 9.23
CA GLU A 322 11.61 3.41 9.65
C GLU A 322 12.72 3.28 10.70
N LEU A 323 13.77 4.10 10.61
CA LEU A 323 14.81 4.16 11.64
C LEU A 323 14.23 4.56 13.00
N ASP A 324 13.33 5.54 13.03
CA ASP A 324 12.69 5.99 14.27
C ASP A 324 11.73 4.93 14.85
N ASN A 325 11.03 4.20 13.99
CA ASN A 325 10.23 3.04 14.40
C ASN A 325 11.11 1.97 15.05
N LEU A 326 12.21 1.56 14.39
CA LEU A 326 13.13 0.54 14.89
C LEU A 326 13.79 0.94 16.21
N LYS A 327 14.22 2.20 16.34
CA LYS A 327 14.77 2.75 17.60
C LYS A 327 13.75 2.64 18.73
N THR A 328 12.50 3.01 18.47
CA THR A 328 11.42 2.94 19.47
C THR A 328 11.18 1.50 19.92
N THR A 329 11.09 0.54 18.99
CA THR A 329 10.91 -0.88 19.32
C THR A 329 12.10 -1.42 20.11
N ARG A 330 13.33 -1.04 19.75
CA ARG A 330 14.54 -1.43 20.50
C ARG A 330 14.49 -0.95 21.94
N LEU A 331 14.14 0.31 22.18
CA LEU A 331 14.02 0.87 23.54
C LEU A 331 12.97 0.15 24.38
N GLN A 332 11.85 -0.26 23.78
CA GLN A 332 10.83 -1.05 24.45
C GLN A 332 11.35 -2.42 24.87
N LEU A 333 12.07 -3.13 23.98
CA LEU A 333 12.68 -4.42 24.30
C LEU A 333 13.79 -4.31 25.35
N GLU A 334 14.62 -3.27 25.29
CA GLU A 334 15.65 -3.00 26.30
C GLU A 334 15.03 -2.71 27.68
N SER A 335 13.90 -1.98 27.71
CA SER A 335 13.15 -1.72 28.94
C SER A 335 12.54 -3.00 29.52
N ALA A 336 11.93 -3.83 28.67
CA ALA A 336 11.41 -5.15 29.07
C ALA A 336 12.52 -6.07 29.59
N ARG A 337 13.69 -6.07 28.92
CA ARG A 337 14.88 -6.80 29.36
C ARG A 337 15.34 -6.37 30.76
N LYS A 338 15.37 -5.06 31.03
CA LYS A 338 15.74 -4.53 32.36
C LYS A 338 14.78 -4.99 33.45
N GLN A 339 13.48 -5.08 33.15
CA GLN A 339 12.46 -5.57 34.10
C GLN A 339 12.58 -7.07 34.39
N LEU A 340 13.12 -7.85 33.46
CA LEU A 340 13.31 -9.30 33.61
C LEU A 340 14.62 -9.70 34.30
N ARG A 341 15.55 -8.76 34.53
CA ARG A 341 16.74 -9.06 35.33
C ARG A 341 16.30 -9.26 36.79
N PRO A 342 16.58 -10.43 37.41
CA PRO A 342 16.32 -10.60 38.83
C PRO A 342 17.12 -9.54 39.61
N ARG A 343 16.46 -8.91 40.59
CA ARG A 343 17.09 -7.97 41.52
C ARG A 343 18.11 -8.66 42.40
#